data_AF-A0A3B4ZTS9-F1
#
_entry.id   AF-A0A3B4ZTS9-F1
#
_cell.length_a   1.000
_cell.length_b   1.000
_cell.length_c   1.000
_cell.angle_alpha   90.00
_cell.angle_beta   90.00
_cell.angle_gamma   90.00
#
_symmetry.space_group_name_H-M   'P 1'
#
loop_
_entity.id
_entity.type
_entity.pdbx_description
1 polymer ?
#
loop_
_entity_poly.entity_id
_entity_poly.type
_entity_poly.pdbx_seq_one_letter_code
_entity_poly.pdbx_strand_id
1 'polypeptide(L)'
;MTTRSEREKAQKLNEQHQAILSKLLREEDNKYCADCEAKGPRWASWNLGVFMCIRCAGIHRNLGVHISRVKSVNLDQWTPEQIQSMVDMGNTRARKLYEAHLPESFRRPQTDQYPPPVNLLASASISPRFHFHKISVYHHYMEWCVTVGCCGSHAGEHTHHHSSSSASR
;
A
#
# COMPACT_ATOMS: atom_id res chain seq x y z
N MET A 1 -20.45 -11.96 29.20
CA MET A 1 -21.25 -11.27 28.17
C MET A 1 -20.79 -9.82 28.12
N THR A 2 -20.45 -9.27 26.95
CA THR A 2 -20.08 -7.85 26.82
C THR A 2 -21.26 -6.95 27.17
N THR A 3 -21.00 -5.85 27.86
CA THR A 3 -22.02 -4.89 28.29
C THR A 3 -22.61 -4.14 27.09
N ARG A 4 -23.83 -3.62 27.22
CA ARG A 4 -24.45 -2.77 26.18
C ARG A 4 -23.54 -1.59 25.81
N SER A 5 -22.92 -0.95 26.80
CA SER A 5 -22.01 0.17 26.59
C SER A 5 -20.77 -0.21 25.78
N GLU A 6 -20.18 -1.39 26.01
CA GLU A 6 -19.04 -1.88 25.23
C GLU A 6 -19.38 -2.08 23.76
N ARG A 7 -20.58 -2.60 23.47
CA ARG A 7 -21.05 -2.81 22.09
C ARG A 7 -21.25 -1.49 21.35
N GLU A 8 -21.86 -0.50 22.00
CA GLU A 8 -22.05 0.85 21.44
C GLU A 8 -20.71 1.53 21.15
N LYS A 9 -19.73 1.40 22.05
CA LYS A 9 -18.37 1.91 21.83
C LYS A 9 -17.68 1.24 20.64
N ALA A 10 -17.77 -0.08 20.54
CA ALA A 10 -17.18 -0.84 19.44
C ALA A 10 -17.80 -0.46 18.08
N GLN A 11 -19.13 -0.27 18.04
CA GLN A 11 -19.82 0.18 16.83
C GLN A 11 -19.34 1.56 16.39
N LYS A 12 -19.30 2.53 17.31
CA LYS A 12 -18.83 3.89 17.02
C LYS A 12 -17.39 3.90 16.51
N LEU A 13 -16.52 3.08 17.12
CA LEU A 13 -15.13 2.94 16.68
C LEU A 13 -15.05 2.37 15.25
N ASN A 14 -15.86 1.35 14.94
CA ASN A 14 -15.91 0.78 13.60
C ASN A 14 -16.40 1.81 12.57
N GLU A 15 -17.42 2.60 12.87
CA GLU A 15 -17.90 3.69 12.01
C GLU A 15 -16.80 4.74 11.75
N GLN A 16 -16.03 5.10 12.79
CA GLN A 16 -14.88 6.00 12.66
C GLN A 16 -13.80 5.41 11.73
N HIS A 17 -13.43 4.14 11.90
CA HIS A 17 -12.46 3.45 11.05
C HIS A 17 -12.91 3.43 9.58
N GLN A 18 -14.19 3.14 9.33
CA GLN A 18 -14.77 3.14 7.98
C GLN A 18 -14.76 4.53 7.35
N ALA A 19 -15.03 5.58 8.12
CA ALA A 19 -14.94 6.95 7.64
C ALA A 19 -13.51 7.35 7.24
N ILE A 20 -12.50 6.95 8.03
CA ILE A 20 -11.08 7.19 7.72
C ILE A 20 -10.67 6.47 6.43
N LEU A 21 -10.96 5.16 6.33
CA LEU A 21 -10.65 4.38 5.13
C LEU A 21 -11.34 4.95 3.88
N SER A 22 -12.59 5.38 4.02
CA SER A 22 -13.34 6.04 2.95
C SER A 22 -12.72 7.37 2.53
N LYS A 23 -12.14 8.13 3.48
CA LYS A 23 -11.39 9.36 3.18
C LYS A 23 -10.10 9.04 2.43
N LEU A 24 -9.33 8.05 2.89
CA LEU A 24 -8.07 7.64 2.24
C LEU A 24 -8.32 7.19 0.79
N LEU A 25 -9.38 6.41 0.52
CA LEU A 25 -9.74 5.97 -0.83
C LEU A 25 -10.13 7.11 -1.80
N ARG A 26 -10.36 8.34 -1.31
CA ARG A 26 -10.61 9.51 -2.16
C ARG A 26 -9.32 10.19 -2.65
N GLU A 27 -8.18 9.89 -2.04
CA GLU A 27 -6.89 10.39 -2.48
C GLU A 27 -6.53 9.82 -3.85
N GLU A 28 -5.94 10.63 -4.73
CA GLU A 28 -5.74 10.27 -6.14
C GLU A 28 -5.03 8.93 -6.35
N ASP A 29 -3.94 8.68 -5.61
CA ASP A 29 -3.17 7.44 -5.73
C ASP A 29 -3.87 6.21 -5.11
N ASN A 30 -4.78 6.42 -4.17
CA ASN A 30 -5.55 5.34 -3.54
C ASN A 30 -6.77 4.93 -4.37
N LYS A 31 -7.14 5.71 -5.41
CA LYS A 31 -8.21 5.33 -6.37
C LYS A 31 -7.82 4.16 -7.26
N TYR A 32 -6.53 3.82 -7.31
CA TYR A 32 -5.98 2.78 -8.17
C TYR A 32 -5.26 1.73 -7.33
N CYS A 33 -5.33 0.48 -7.76
CA CYS A 33 -4.58 -0.61 -7.15
C CYS A 33 -3.09 -0.32 -7.18
N ALA A 34 -2.42 -0.49 -6.04
CA ALA A 34 -0.98 -0.26 -5.92
C ALA A 34 -0.13 -1.09 -6.90
N ASP A 35 -0.65 -2.23 -7.39
CA ASP A 35 0.13 -3.20 -8.16
C ASP A 35 -0.20 -3.24 -9.65
N CYS A 36 -1.48 -3.15 -10.00
CA CYS A 36 -1.95 -3.31 -11.37
C CYS A 36 -2.81 -2.14 -11.88
N GLU A 37 -2.94 -1.07 -11.09
CA GLU A 37 -3.69 0.14 -11.45
C GLU A 37 -5.18 -0.06 -11.76
N ALA A 38 -5.75 -1.21 -11.40
CA ALA A 38 -7.20 -1.38 -11.41
C ALA A 38 -7.88 -0.29 -10.56
N LYS A 39 -8.91 0.34 -11.11
CA LYS A 39 -9.68 1.36 -10.41
C LYS A 39 -10.46 0.77 -9.23
N GLY A 40 -10.67 1.60 -8.21
CA GLY A 40 -11.52 1.31 -7.06
C GLY A 40 -11.04 0.11 -6.23
N PRO A 41 -9.81 0.10 -5.70
CA PRO A 41 -9.35 -0.95 -4.80
C PRO A 41 -10.26 -1.03 -3.56
N ARG A 42 -10.66 -2.25 -3.19
CA ARG A 42 -11.53 -2.54 -2.02
C ARG A 42 -10.85 -3.47 -1.00
N TRP A 43 -9.57 -3.75 -1.21
CA TRP A 43 -8.73 -4.55 -0.34
C TRP A 43 -7.50 -3.74 0.03
N ALA A 44 -6.86 -4.12 1.13
CA ALA A 44 -5.64 -3.48 1.58
C ALA A 44 -4.72 -4.49 2.24
N SER A 45 -3.41 -4.27 2.10
CA SER A 45 -2.42 -4.90 2.96
C SER A 45 -2.04 -3.90 4.04
N TRP A 46 -2.48 -4.14 5.27
CA TRP A 46 -2.38 -3.13 6.32
C TRP A 46 -0.98 -3.02 6.89
N ASN A 47 -0.16 -4.07 6.86
CA ASN A 47 1.23 -3.98 7.31
C ASN A 47 2.14 -3.31 6.27
N LEU A 48 1.78 -3.41 4.98
CA LEU A 48 2.48 -2.72 3.89
C LEU A 48 1.93 -1.31 3.65
N GLY A 49 0.71 -1.04 4.12
CA GLY A 49 0.04 0.25 4.03
C GLY A 49 -0.49 0.60 2.63
N VAL A 50 -0.94 -0.38 1.86
CA VAL A 50 -1.37 -0.21 0.45
C VAL A 50 -2.79 -0.67 0.18
N PHE A 51 -3.49 0.03 -0.71
CA PHE A 51 -4.78 -0.35 -1.27
C PHE A 51 -4.61 -1.10 -2.60
N MET A 52 -5.31 -2.22 -2.73
CA MET A 52 -5.22 -3.14 -3.87
C MET A 52 -6.59 -3.68 -4.31
N CYS A 53 -6.64 -4.20 -5.54
CA CYS A 53 -7.81 -4.89 -6.06
C CYS A 53 -7.92 -6.32 -5.48
N ILE A 54 -9.07 -6.96 -5.66
CA ILE A 54 -9.31 -8.33 -5.16
C ILE A 54 -8.32 -9.37 -5.70
N ARG A 55 -7.82 -9.18 -6.93
CA ARG A 55 -6.90 -10.13 -7.56
C ARG A 55 -5.51 -10.04 -6.94
N CYS A 56 -4.98 -8.82 -6.79
CA CYS A 56 -3.72 -8.59 -6.09
C CYS A 56 -3.81 -9.01 -4.62
N ALA A 57 -4.97 -8.80 -3.98
CA ALA A 57 -5.23 -9.34 -2.64
C ALA A 57 -5.10 -10.88 -2.59
N GLY A 58 -5.55 -11.59 -3.64
CA GLY A 58 -5.33 -13.04 -3.78
C GLY A 58 -3.85 -13.41 -3.87
N ILE A 59 -3.06 -12.67 -4.66
CA ILE A 59 -1.61 -12.90 -4.77
C ILE A 59 -0.92 -12.62 -3.43
N HIS A 60 -1.27 -11.53 -2.77
CA HIS A 60 -0.72 -11.17 -1.47
C HIS A 60 -1.01 -12.19 -0.37
N ARG A 61 -2.14 -12.92 -0.45
CA ARG A 61 -2.41 -14.06 0.44
C ARG A 61 -1.45 -15.22 0.20
N ASN A 62 -1.09 -15.50 -1.04
CA ASN A 62 -0.16 -16.58 -1.41
C ASN A 62 1.28 -16.28 -0.97
N LEU A 63 1.63 -15.01 -0.74
CA LEU A 63 2.93 -14.62 -0.16
C LEU A 63 3.05 -15.01 1.33
N GLY A 64 1.93 -15.15 2.03
CA GLY A 64 1.89 -15.46 3.46
C GLY A 64 1.91 -14.23 4.38
N VAL A 65 1.40 -14.43 5.59
CA VAL A 65 1.11 -13.36 6.59
C VAL A 65 2.35 -12.70 7.20
N HIS A 66 3.52 -13.31 7.03
CA HIS A 66 4.81 -12.74 7.43
C HIS A 66 5.27 -11.66 6.45
N ILE A 67 4.73 -11.67 5.22
CA ILE A 67 5.00 -10.68 4.18
C ILE A 67 3.86 -9.69 4.06
N SER A 68 2.63 -10.19 3.86
CA SER A 68 1.47 -9.34 3.60
C SER A 68 0.24 -9.81 4.37
N ARG A 69 -0.38 -8.89 5.10
CA ARG A 69 -1.58 -9.11 5.90
C ARG A 69 -2.74 -8.37 5.27
N VAL A 70 -3.56 -9.13 4.56
CA VAL A 70 -4.62 -8.61 3.69
C VAL A 70 -5.95 -8.53 4.45
N LYS A 71 -6.65 -7.40 4.30
CA LYS A 71 -8.03 -7.19 4.78
C LYS A 71 -8.89 -6.53 3.70
N SER A 72 -10.18 -6.84 3.70
CA SER A 72 -11.21 -6.08 3.02
C SER A 72 -11.38 -4.74 3.72
N VAL A 73 -11.50 -3.67 2.94
CA VAL A 73 -11.73 -2.33 3.51
C VAL A 73 -13.08 -2.28 4.24
N ASN A 74 -14.12 -2.88 3.65
CA ASN A 74 -15.50 -2.75 4.14
C ASN A 74 -16.00 -3.98 4.91
N LEU A 75 -15.47 -5.18 4.64
CA LEU A 75 -16.01 -6.43 5.18
C LEU A 75 -15.28 -6.91 6.45
N ASP A 76 -14.05 -6.46 6.67
CA ASP A 76 -13.26 -6.87 7.82
C ASP A 76 -13.29 -5.81 8.93
N GLN A 77 -13.16 -6.26 10.18
CA GLN A 77 -12.94 -5.36 11.32
C GLN A 77 -11.49 -4.87 11.33
N TRP A 78 -11.30 -3.61 11.68
CA TRP A 78 -9.99 -2.96 11.74
C TRP A 78 -9.67 -2.52 13.16
N THR A 79 -8.41 -2.69 13.57
CA THR A 79 -7.91 -2.13 14.83
C THR A 79 -7.35 -0.71 14.58
N PRO A 80 -7.26 0.14 15.61
CA PRO A 80 -6.70 1.48 15.47
C PRO A 80 -5.29 1.49 14.86
N GLU A 81 -4.44 0.54 15.23
CA GLU A 81 -3.06 0.44 14.75
C GLU A 81 -3.01 0.11 13.25
N GLN A 82 -3.94 -0.72 12.77
CA GLN A 82 -4.05 -1.08 11.36
C GLN A 82 -4.53 0.12 10.54
N ILE A 83 -5.48 0.90 11.08
CA ILE A 83 -5.92 2.15 10.47
C ILE A 83 -4.77 3.16 10.40
N GLN A 84 -4.03 3.32 11.50
CA GLN A 84 -2.89 4.21 11.56
C GLN A 84 -1.84 3.84 10.50
N SER A 85 -1.54 2.55 10.32
CA SER A 85 -0.61 2.11 9.28
C SER A 85 -1.07 2.49 7.86
N MET A 86 -2.37 2.45 7.59
CA MET A 86 -2.91 2.91 6.30
C MET A 86 -2.81 4.43 6.13
N VAL A 87 -2.95 5.21 7.21
CA VAL A 87 -2.78 6.67 7.22
C VAL A 87 -1.31 7.08 7.05
N ASP A 88 -0.40 6.33 7.68
CA ASP A 88 1.04 6.60 7.67
C ASP A 88 1.71 6.23 6.35
N MET A 89 1.08 5.38 5.54
CA MET A 89 1.62 4.97 4.25
C MET A 89 0.75 5.46 3.08
N GLY A 90 -0.31 4.73 2.75
CA GLY A 90 -1.08 4.95 1.52
C GLY A 90 -0.29 4.66 0.24
N ASN A 91 -0.98 4.61 -0.89
CA ASN A 91 -0.36 4.26 -2.17
C ASN A 91 0.67 5.30 -2.63
N THR A 92 0.50 6.57 -2.26
CA THR A 92 1.44 7.65 -2.58
C THR A 92 2.83 7.38 -2.01
N ARG A 93 2.92 7.10 -0.70
CA ARG A 93 4.21 6.84 -0.04
C ARG A 93 4.73 5.46 -0.41
N ALA A 94 3.85 4.47 -0.52
CA ALA A 94 4.22 3.14 -0.96
C ALA A 94 4.84 3.12 -2.36
N ARG A 95 4.34 3.93 -3.30
CA ARG A 95 4.95 4.07 -4.63
C ARG A 95 6.37 4.62 -4.50
N LYS A 96 6.56 5.71 -3.76
CA LYS A 96 7.89 6.31 -3.55
C LYS A 96 8.86 5.35 -2.87
N LEU A 97 8.38 4.51 -1.96
CA LEU A 97 9.20 3.56 -1.21
C LEU A 97 9.48 2.30 -2.03
N TYR A 98 8.45 1.53 -2.37
CA TYR A 98 8.61 0.20 -2.96
C TYR A 98 8.91 0.22 -4.45
N GLU A 99 8.64 1.33 -5.13
CA GLU A 99 8.86 1.47 -6.57
C GLU A 99 10.01 2.45 -6.90
N ALA A 100 10.75 2.92 -5.88
CA ALA A 100 11.81 3.92 -6.03
C ALA A 100 12.90 3.53 -7.05
N HIS A 101 13.18 2.23 -7.15
CA HIS A 101 14.26 1.67 -7.97
C HIS A 101 13.74 0.91 -9.20
N LEU A 102 12.46 1.07 -9.55
CA LEU A 102 11.96 0.48 -10.79
C LEU A 102 12.59 1.17 -12.01
N PRO A 103 13.01 0.40 -13.03
CA PRO A 103 13.47 0.98 -14.29
C PRO A 103 12.38 1.85 -14.90
N GLU A 104 12.75 2.93 -15.59
CA GLU A 104 11.79 3.81 -16.27
C GLU A 104 10.98 3.08 -17.36
N SER A 105 11.54 2.01 -17.92
CA SER A 105 10.88 1.12 -18.87
C SER A 105 9.86 0.17 -18.23
N PHE A 106 9.78 0.12 -16.91
CA PHE A 106 8.85 -0.75 -16.20
C PHE A 106 7.40 -0.36 -16.48
N ARG A 107 6.59 -1.34 -16.87
CA ARG A 107 5.15 -1.18 -17.05
C ARG A 107 4.43 -2.09 -16.07
N ARG A 108 3.52 -1.51 -15.29
CA ARG A 108 2.66 -2.29 -14.38
C ARG A 108 1.78 -3.24 -15.20
N PRO A 109 1.56 -4.48 -14.71
CA PRO A 109 0.70 -5.43 -15.38
C PRO A 109 -0.74 -4.90 -15.40
N GLN A 110 -1.32 -4.75 -16.59
CA GLN A 110 -2.69 -4.26 -16.75
C GLN A 110 -3.73 -5.32 -16.43
N THR A 111 -4.91 -4.86 -16.00
CA THR A 111 -5.93 -5.74 -15.46
C THR A 111 -6.76 -6.52 -16.47
N ASP A 112 -6.72 -6.13 -17.74
CA ASP A 112 -7.67 -6.59 -18.77
C ASP A 112 -7.21 -7.83 -19.56
N GLN A 113 -6.12 -8.47 -19.15
CA GLN A 113 -5.64 -9.71 -19.79
C GLN A 113 -5.93 -10.96 -18.91
N TYR A 114 -7.20 -11.38 -18.77
CA TYR A 114 -7.59 -12.78 -18.43
C TYR A 114 -9.07 -12.99 -18.83
N PRO A 115 -9.45 -14.08 -19.56
CA PRO A 115 -9.03 -15.45 -19.29
C PRO A 115 -7.73 -15.93 -19.94
N PRO A 116 -6.68 -16.39 -19.22
CA PRO A 116 -5.98 -17.55 -19.76
C PRO A 116 -6.77 -18.83 -19.97
N PRO A 117 -6.42 -19.53 -21.06
CA PRO A 117 -6.76 -20.93 -21.23
C PRO A 117 -6.10 -21.75 -20.11
N VAL A 118 -6.81 -22.77 -19.66
CA VAL A 118 -6.52 -23.67 -18.53
C VAL A 118 -5.15 -24.40 -18.58
N ASN A 119 -4.34 -24.21 -19.62
CA ASN A 119 -3.03 -24.84 -19.81
C ASN A 119 -1.81 -23.93 -19.53
N LEU A 120 -2.01 -22.70 -19.04
CA LEU A 120 -0.93 -21.71 -18.85
C LEU A 120 -0.71 -21.27 -17.39
N LEU A 121 -0.95 -22.18 -16.44
CA LEU A 121 -0.68 -21.95 -15.01
C LEU A 121 0.80 -21.71 -14.68
N ALA A 122 1.72 -21.79 -15.65
CA ALA A 122 3.15 -21.80 -15.40
C ALA A 122 3.91 -20.49 -15.68
N SER A 123 3.36 -19.44 -16.33
CA SER A 123 4.27 -18.34 -16.75
C SER A 123 3.79 -16.89 -16.85
N ALA A 124 2.51 -16.52 -16.89
CA ALA A 124 2.17 -15.11 -17.13
C ALA A 124 0.81 -14.64 -16.61
N SER A 125 0.75 -14.21 -15.34
CA SER A 125 -0.29 -13.31 -14.83
C SER A 125 0.23 -12.64 -13.56
N ILE A 126 0.76 -11.42 -13.69
CA ILE A 126 1.42 -10.64 -12.63
C ILE A 126 2.64 -11.39 -12.07
N SER A 127 3.79 -11.23 -12.74
CA SER A 127 5.04 -11.92 -12.37
C SER A 127 5.29 -11.81 -10.86
N PRO A 128 5.56 -12.94 -10.16
CA PRO A 128 6.00 -12.92 -8.77
C PRO A 128 7.16 -11.95 -8.57
N ARG A 129 7.99 -11.74 -9.60
CA ARG A 129 9.13 -10.82 -9.60
C ARG A 129 8.75 -9.38 -9.25
N PHE A 130 7.57 -8.89 -9.62
CA PHE A 130 7.10 -7.56 -9.23
C PHE A 130 6.77 -7.48 -7.74
N HIS A 131 6.06 -8.48 -7.22
CA HIS A 131 5.77 -8.59 -5.79
C HIS A 131 7.07 -8.78 -4.99
N PHE A 132 7.97 -9.67 -5.45
CA PHE A 132 9.29 -9.91 -4.86
C PHE A 132 10.17 -8.65 -4.89
N HIS A 133 10.09 -7.79 -5.90
CA HIS A 133 10.85 -6.53 -5.91
C HIS A 133 10.36 -5.57 -4.82
N LYS A 134 9.03 -5.40 -4.68
CA LYS A 134 8.46 -4.61 -3.58
C LYS A 134 8.79 -5.19 -2.21
N ILE A 135 8.77 -6.52 -2.06
CA ILE A 135 9.14 -7.23 -0.83
C ILE A 135 10.63 -7.06 -0.52
N SER A 136 11.52 -7.12 -1.52
CA SER A 136 12.96 -6.93 -1.32
C SER A 136 13.28 -5.53 -0.81
N VAL A 137 12.56 -4.50 -1.28
CA VAL A 137 12.69 -3.14 -0.76
C VAL A 137 12.15 -3.04 0.68
N TYR A 138 11.05 -3.74 1.01
CA TYR A 138 10.53 -3.82 2.39
C TYR A 138 11.50 -4.53 3.34
N HIS A 139 12.11 -5.63 2.91
CA HIS A 139 13.11 -6.37 3.69
C HIS A 139 14.38 -5.55 3.89
N HIS A 140 14.84 -4.84 2.86
CA HIS A 140 15.97 -3.92 2.96
C HIS A 140 15.64 -2.77 3.92
N TYR A 141 14.43 -2.22 3.89
CA TYR A 141 14.00 -1.17 4.82
C TYR A 141 13.89 -1.66 6.27
N MET A 142 13.42 -2.89 6.51
CA MET A 142 13.38 -3.51 7.84
C MET A 142 14.79 -3.82 8.38
N GLU A 143 15.68 -4.37 7.56
CA GLU A 143 17.09 -4.56 7.93
C GLU A 143 17.78 -3.22 8.17
N TRP A 144 17.48 -2.19 7.38
CA TRP A 144 17.97 -0.83 7.62
C TRP A 144 17.44 -0.30 8.96
N CYS A 145 16.13 -0.28 9.22
CA CYS A 145 15.55 0.18 10.49
C CYS A 145 16.09 -0.56 11.74
N VAL A 146 16.35 -1.87 11.64
CA VAL A 146 16.93 -2.66 12.74
C VAL A 146 18.44 -2.39 12.90
N THR A 147 19.16 -2.12 11.80
CA THR A 147 20.61 -1.87 11.83
C THR A 147 20.97 -0.42 12.18
N VAL A 148 20.16 0.58 11.77
CA VAL A 148 20.42 2.01 12.02
C VAL A 148 19.61 2.62 13.17
N GLY A 149 18.71 1.88 13.82
CA GLY A 149 18.13 2.31 15.11
C GLY A 149 17.50 3.71 15.09
N CYS A 150 16.75 4.07 14.04
CA CYS A 150 16.10 5.39 13.96
C CYS A 150 14.84 5.44 14.83
N CYS A 151 15.04 5.58 16.14
CA CYS A 151 14.06 6.16 17.04
C CYS A 151 14.10 7.69 16.84
N GLY A 152 13.16 8.23 16.03
CA GLY A 152 12.76 9.63 15.97
C GLY A 152 13.78 10.66 15.44
N SER A 153 13.38 11.43 14.42
CA SER A 153 13.45 12.91 14.43
C SER A 153 13.11 13.53 13.06
N HIS A 154 12.19 14.49 13.11
CA HIS A 154 12.05 15.67 12.26
C HIS A 154 11.81 15.51 10.75
N ALA A 155 10.54 15.68 10.39
CA ALA A 155 10.17 16.45 9.21
C ALA A 155 10.80 17.85 9.30
N GLY A 156 11.60 18.22 8.30
CA GLY A 156 12.22 19.54 8.17
C GLY A 156 12.05 20.03 6.72
N GLU A 157 11.51 21.24 6.60
CA GLU A 157 11.15 21.93 5.37
C GLU A 157 12.31 22.08 4.38
N HIS A 158 12.05 21.84 3.09
CA HIS A 158 12.88 22.38 2.01
C HIS A 158 12.22 23.66 1.48
N THR A 159 12.70 24.79 1.96
CA THR A 159 12.43 26.12 1.41
C THR A 159 13.21 26.36 0.13
N HIS A 160 12.58 27.09 -0.79
CA HIS A 160 13.09 27.53 -2.09
C HIS A 160 14.38 28.35 -2.00
N HIS A 161 15.30 28.14 -2.96
CA HIS A 161 16.11 29.22 -3.49
C HIS A 161 16.28 29.09 -5.02
N HIS A 162 15.64 30.00 -5.74
CA HIS A 162 15.98 30.36 -7.11
C HIS A 162 17.24 31.21 -7.10
N SER A 163 18.21 30.87 -7.93
CA SER A 163 19.31 31.75 -8.31
C SER A 163 19.41 31.80 -9.82
N SER A 164 18.85 32.87 -10.38
CA SER A 164 19.08 33.38 -11.73
C SER A 164 20.52 33.91 -11.81
N SER A 165 21.27 33.54 -12.85
CA SER A 165 22.37 34.38 -13.34
C SER A 165 22.59 34.13 -14.82
N SER A 166 22.10 35.12 -15.57
CA SER A 166 22.48 35.49 -16.93
C SER A 166 23.98 35.77 -17.05
N ALA A 167 24.62 35.26 -18.09
CA ALA A 167 25.89 35.78 -18.59
C ALA A 167 25.74 36.11 -20.08
N SER A 168 25.84 37.40 -20.39
CA SER A 168 26.03 37.94 -21.72
C SER A 168 27.45 38.48 -21.84
N ARG A 169 27.97 38.42 -23.07
CA ARG A 169 29.24 38.92 -23.63
C ARG A 169 30.37 37.90 -23.72
#